data_AF-A0A9N8YR60-F1
#
_entry.id   AF-A0A9N8YR60-F1
#
_cell.length_a   1.000
_cell.length_b   1.000
_cell.length_c   1.000
_cell.angle_alpha   90.00
_cell.angle_beta   90.00
_cell.angle_gamma   90.00
#
_symmetry.space_group_name_H-M   'P 1'
#
loop_
_entity.id
_entity.type
_entity.pdbx_description
1 polymer ?
#
loop_
_entity_poly.entity_id
_entity_poly.type
_entity_poly.pdbx_seq_one_letter_code
_entity_poly.pdbx_strand_id
1 'polypeptide(L)'
;MAIMKFKNYLRAFMLLALTLTTSAEVSFENFVVFGDELSDTGNAYKLTNYEYPPSPPYYKGRFSNGKNWVDYFVEEHDLCLYNYAYGSASSDNTLVPTFTGPKNVSVPGVFQQVNQFLEKDCKKINVEKTLFAVAALCADYVFTLGQIDAAEVVERVGNSIKALHESGDAKYIFISPIPPVDHVPAIKSLPTETAELIESKIALHNKLLFQFLDDFQAKHSEVKLYVLKNMNEIIDHMFEPKILKELGITVTDKPCVPDNGYAGKDSIVCDHPEEYVFFDTFQALNTKIYKYISDEVTKLVWL
;
A
#
# COMPACT_ATOMS: atom_id res chain seq x y z
N MET A 1 3.34 12.09 -78.13
CA MET A 1 3.97 10.92 -77.50
C MET A 1 5.10 11.43 -76.63
N ALA A 2 4.99 11.20 -75.31
CA ALA A 2 5.98 11.30 -74.24
C ALA A 2 7.16 12.29 -74.35
N ILE A 3 7.34 13.13 -73.33
CA ILE A 3 8.53 13.09 -72.46
C ILE A 3 8.21 13.88 -71.18
N MET A 4 8.23 13.11 -70.10
CA MET A 4 7.87 13.45 -68.74
C MET A 4 9.08 14.08 -68.02
N LYS A 5 8.82 15.08 -67.19
CA LYS A 5 9.81 15.87 -66.47
C LYS A 5 10.68 15.02 -65.53
N PHE A 6 11.98 15.25 -65.61
CA PHE A 6 13.02 14.87 -64.66
C PHE A 6 12.66 15.36 -63.23
N LYS A 7 12.30 14.42 -62.35
CA LYS A 7 12.41 14.57 -60.89
C LYS A 7 12.79 13.20 -60.34
N ASN A 8 14.08 12.96 -60.13
CA ASN A 8 14.54 11.89 -59.26
C ASN A 8 15.61 12.48 -58.35
N TYR A 9 15.17 12.81 -57.14
CA TYR A 9 16.02 13.26 -56.05
C TYR A 9 16.97 12.12 -55.66
N LEU A 10 18.24 12.50 -55.54
CA LEU A 10 19.32 11.69 -55.03
C LEU A 10 18.95 11.11 -53.66
N ARG A 11 19.04 9.78 -53.59
CA ARG A 11 19.47 8.94 -52.47
C ARG A 11 19.92 9.70 -51.21
N ALA A 12 19.07 9.70 -50.20
CA ALA A 12 19.49 9.74 -48.80
C ALA A 12 19.03 8.42 -48.16
N PHE A 13 19.91 7.41 -48.19
CA PHE A 13 19.75 6.18 -47.42
C PHE A 13 20.10 6.53 -45.96
N MET A 14 19.13 7.06 -45.22
CA MET A 14 19.25 7.19 -43.78
C MET A 14 18.87 5.82 -43.21
N LEU A 15 19.88 5.01 -42.88
CA LEU A 15 19.71 3.79 -42.08
C LEU A 15 19.22 4.23 -40.70
N LEU A 16 17.91 4.30 -40.55
CA LEU A 16 17.26 4.38 -39.25
C LEU A 16 17.47 3.01 -38.60
N ALA A 17 18.56 2.86 -37.86
CA ALA A 17 18.72 1.74 -36.94
C ALA A 17 17.63 1.89 -35.87
N LEU A 18 16.49 1.24 -36.09
CA LEU A 18 15.53 0.96 -35.03
C LEU A 18 16.26 0.06 -34.04
N THR A 19 16.87 0.67 -33.02
CA THR A 19 17.19 -0.05 -31.80
C THR A 19 15.85 -0.44 -31.20
N LEU A 20 15.40 -1.66 -31.50
CA LEU A 20 14.39 -2.33 -30.69
C LEU A 20 15.02 -2.47 -29.30
N THR A 21 14.79 -1.47 -28.45
CA THR A 21 14.96 -1.64 -27.01
C THR A 21 13.85 -2.57 -26.59
N THR A 22 14.11 -3.88 -26.67
CA THR A 22 13.36 -4.84 -25.87
C THR A 22 13.58 -4.43 -24.43
N SER A 23 12.60 -3.76 -23.82
CA SER A 23 12.58 -3.59 -22.37
C SER A 23 12.65 -4.99 -21.80
N ALA A 24 13.78 -5.34 -21.19
CA ALA A 24 13.89 -6.60 -20.48
C ALA A 24 12.83 -6.55 -19.39
N GLU A 25 11.90 -7.50 -19.43
CA GLU A 25 10.91 -7.67 -18.36
C GLU A 25 11.69 -7.96 -17.08
N VAL A 26 11.51 -7.09 -16.09
CA VAL A 26 12.24 -7.18 -14.82
C VAL A 26 11.61 -8.31 -14.01
N SER A 27 12.36 -9.39 -13.82
CA SER A 27 11.95 -10.48 -12.92
C SER A 27 12.41 -10.12 -11.50
N PHE A 28 11.43 -9.89 -10.61
CA PHE A 28 11.70 -9.71 -9.19
C PHE A 28 11.96 -11.06 -8.50
N GLU A 29 12.86 -11.06 -7.52
CA GLU A 29 13.14 -12.19 -6.61
C GLU A 29 12.75 -11.86 -5.17
N ASN A 30 12.77 -10.57 -4.81
CA ASN A 30 12.50 -10.11 -3.45
C ASN A 30 11.38 -9.06 -3.46
N PHE A 31 10.57 -9.08 -2.41
CA PHE A 31 9.59 -8.05 -2.10
C PHE A 31 9.85 -7.49 -0.70
N VAL A 32 10.14 -6.20 -0.61
CA VAL A 32 10.38 -5.52 0.66
C VAL A 32 9.22 -4.57 0.93
N VAL A 33 8.52 -4.72 2.05
CA VAL A 33 7.29 -3.97 2.33
C VAL A 33 7.43 -3.15 3.60
N PHE A 34 7.06 -1.87 3.51
CA PHE A 34 6.93 -0.92 4.60
C PHE A 34 5.49 -0.43 4.65
N GLY A 35 4.89 -0.33 5.84
CA GLY A 35 3.50 0.07 5.95
C GLY A 35 2.86 -0.16 7.31
N ASP A 36 1.54 -0.20 7.28
CA ASP A 36 0.67 -0.35 8.45
C ASP A 36 0.01 -1.75 8.54
N GLU A 37 -1.12 -1.83 9.25
CA GLU A 37 -1.95 -3.03 9.43
C GLU A 37 -2.41 -3.69 8.13
N LEU A 38 -2.61 -2.94 7.04
CA LEU A 38 -3.05 -3.51 5.77
C LEU A 38 -1.99 -4.40 5.14
N SER A 39 -0.72 -4.19 5.50
CA SER A 39 0.45 -4.88 4.96
C SER A 39 1.14 -5.78 5.99
N ASP A 40 0.84 -5.63 7.27
CA ASP A 40 1.43 -6.41 8.36
C ASP A 40 1.06 -7.91 8.27
N THR A 41 2.08 -8.77 8.24
CA THR A 41 1.96 -10.24 8.18
C THR A 41 2.24 -10.93 9.54
N GLY A 42 2.26 -10.16 10.64
CA GLY A 42 2.38 -10.64 12.02
C GLY A 42 3.50 -9.99 12.84
N ASN A 43 4.03 -8.85 12.41
CA ASN A 43 5.03 -8.09 13.14
C ASN A 43 4.44 -7.43 14.39
N ALA A 44 3.28 -6.76 14.31
CA ALA A 44 2.58 -6.27 15.51
C ALA A 44 2.21 -7.41 16.46
N TYR A 45 1.80 -8.56 15.90
CA TYR A 45 1.52 -9.77 16.67
C TYR A 45 2.72 -10.25 17.47
N LYS A 46 3.88 -10.38 16.85
CA LYS A 46 5.13 -10.74 17.55
C LYS A 46 5.54 -9.66 18.56
N LEU A 47 5.44 -8.39 18.19
CA LEU A 47 5.82 -7.25 19.03
C LEU A 47 5.02 -7.18 20.32
N THR A 48 3.74 -7.56 20.27
CA THR A 48 2.85 -7.63 21.43
C THR A 48 2.92 -8.96 22.17
N ASN A 49 3.99 -9.74 21.98
CA ASN A 49 4.16 -11.07 22.57
C ASN A 49 3.00 -12.03 22.21
N TYR A 50 2.60 -12.01 20.94
CA TYR A 50 1.54 -12.84 20.37
C TYR A 50 0.15 -12.58 20.98
N GLU A 51 -0.11 -11.35 21.42
CA GLU A 51 -1.38 -10.93 22.03
C GLU A 51 -2.30 -10.19 21.04
N TYR A 52 -1.77 -9.36 20.14
CA TYR A 52 -2.59 -8.49 19.27
C TYR A 52 -2.07 -8.36 17.83
N PRO A 53 -2.90 -8.53 16.79
CA PRO A 53 -4.32 -8.84 16.88
C PRO A 53 -4.56 -10.27 17.41
N PRO A 54 -5.59 -10.51 18.23
CA PRO A 54 -5.84 -11.83 18.79
C PRO A 54 -6.19 -12.83 17.68
N SER A 55 -5.56 -14.00 17.70
CA SER A 55 -5.81 -15.05 16.71
C SER A 55 -6.25 -16.33 17.43
N PRO A 56 -7.52 -16.77 17.29
CA PRO A 56 -8.67 -16.11 16.63
C PRO A 56 -9.18 -14.85 17.37
N PRO A 57 -10.02 -14.00 16.73
CA PRO A 57 -10.69 -14.18 15.42
C PRO A 57 -9.85 -13.77 14.21
N TYR A 58 -8.76 -13.03 14.40
CA TYR A 58 -7.86 -12.66 13.30
C TYR A 58 -7.02 -13.84 12.83
N TYR A 59 -6.50 -13.76 11.61
CA TYR A 59 -5.74 -14.85 10.99
C TYR A 59 -4.23 -14.72 11.27
N LYS A 60 -3.69 -15.54 12.17
CA LYS A 60 -2.24 -15.72 12.39
C LYS A 60 -1.45 -14.39 12.43
N GLY A 61 -1.98 -13.40 13.15
CA GLY A 61 -1.37 -12.08 13.31
C GLY A 61 -1.62 -11.07 12.20
N ARG A 62 -2.43 -11.38 11.17
CA ARG A 62 -2.89 -10.40 10.17
C ARG A 62 -4.08 -9.63 10.71
N PHE A 63 -4.21 -8.36 10.33
CA PHE A 63 -5.44 -7.57 10.54
C PHE A 63 -6.50 -7.96 9.49
N SER A 64 -6.92 -9.22 9.51
CA SER A 64 -7.93 -9.79 8.60
C SER A 64 -8.43 -11.15 9.13
N ASN A 65 -9.51 -11.66 8.55
CA ASN A 65 -9.94 -13.06 8.71
C ASN A 65 -9.11 -14.06 7.86
N GLY A 66 -8.13 -13.59 7.10
CA GLY A 66 -7.25 -14.43 6.30
C GLY A 66 -5.93 -13.74 5.92
N LYS A 67 -5.39 -14.12 4.78
CA LYS A 67 -4.21 -13.51 4.16
C LYS A 67 -4.51 -12.06 3.78
N ASN A 68 -3.50 -11.18 3.91
CA ASN A 68 -3.58 -9.82 3.40
C ASN A 68 -3.05 -9.74 1.95
N TRP A 69 -3.03 -8.53 1.36
CA TRP A 69 -2.65 -8.37 -0.05
C TRP A 69 -1.17 -8.74 -0.27
N VAL A 70 -0.29 -8.47 0.70
CA VAL A 70 1.13 -8.84 0.65
C VAL A 70 1.29 -10.36 0.60
N ASP A 71 0.56 -11.09 1.46
CA ASP A 71 0.58 -12.56 1.48
C ASP A 71 0.20 -13.15 0.11
N TYR A 72 -0.87 -12.63 -0.51
CA TYR A 72 -1.30 -13.10 -1.83
C TYR A 72 -0.31 -12.75 -2.94
N PHE A 73 0.22 -11.53 -2.92
CA PHE A 73 1.13 -11.04 -3.93
C PHE A 73 2.43 -11.84 -3.96
N VAL A 74 3.02 -12.15 -2.80
CA VAL A 74 4.26 -12.94 -2.76
C VAL A 74 4.05 -14.40 -3.14
N GLU A 75 2.88 -14.98 -2.83
CA GLU A 75 2.55 -16.35 -3.22
C GLU A 75 2.31 -16.49 -4.72
N GLU A 76 1.66 -15.49 -5.33
CA GLU A 76 1.36 -15.50 -6.77
C GLU A 76 2.63 -15.37 -7.62
N HIS A 77 3.62 -14.62 -7.12
CA HIS A 77 4.85 -14.29 -7.86
C HIS A 77 6.12 -15.02 -7.34
N ASP A 78 5.97 -15.94 -6.37
CA ASP A 78 7.06 -16.72 -5.75
C ASP A 78 8.23 -15.85 -5.24
N LEU A 79 7.90 -14.79 -4.48
CA LEU A 79 8.86 -13.79 -4.02
C LEU A 79 9.37 -14.05 -2.60
N CYS A 80 10.66 -13.76 -2.36
CA CYS A 80 11.21 -13.70 -1.01
C CYS A 80 10.72 -12.43 -0.30
N LEU A 81 9.91 -12.58 0.75
CA LEU A 81 9.32 -11.46 1.49
C LEU A 81 10.22 -10.96 2.62
N TYR A 82 10.45 -9.65 2.64
CA TYR A 82 11.00 -8.88 3.76
C TYR A 82 9.97 -7.85 4.22
N ASN A 83 9.16 -8.19 5.22
CA ASN A 83 8.07 -7.34 5.66
C ASN A 83 8.42 -6.59 6.94
N TYR A 84 8.44 -5.26 6.87
CA TYR A 84 8.64 -4.34 8.00
C TYR A 84 7.39 -3.57 8.36
N ALA A 85 6.23 -3.85 7.75
CA ALA A 85 4.98 -3.22 8.14
C ALA A 85 4.58 -3.64 9.56
N TYR A 86 4.01 -2.71 10.33
CA TYR A 86 3.48 -2.94 11.68
C TYR A 86 2.08 -2.35 11.75
N GLY A 87 1.13 -3.09 12.33
CA GLY A 87 -0.19 -2.55 12.66
C GLY A 87 -0.12 -1.21 13.38
N SER A 88 -0.91 -0.25 12.91
CA SER A 88 -0.97 1.13 13.41
C SER A 88 0.27 2.01 13.15
N ALA A 89 1.18 1.62 12.25
CA ALA A 89 2.31 2.49 11.90
C ALA A 89 1.87 3.83 11.29
N SER A 90 2.45 4.92 11.77
CA SER A 90 2.39 6.25 11.13
C SER A 90 3.49 6.41 10.09
N SER A 91 3.48 7.52 9.36
CA SER A 91 4.55 7.90 8.44
C SER A 91 5.92 8.01 9.14
N ASP A 92 5.92 8.53 10.36
CA ASP A 92 7.07 8.66 11.23
C ASP A 92 6.58 8.70 12.69
N ASN A 93 7.03 7.74 13.51
CA ASN A 93 6.60 7.65 14.91
C ASN A 93 7.13 8.80 15.78
N THR A 94 8.16 9.52 15.33
CA THR A 94 8.63 10.75 15.99
C THR A 94 7.77 11.96 15.68
N LEU A 95 7.01 11.93 14.57
CA LEU A 95 6.04 12.96 14.21
C LEU A 95 4.69 12.68 14.88
N VAL A 96 4.11 11.51 14.61
CA VAL A 96 2.88 11.04 15.26
C VAL A 96 3.18 9.73 15.97
N PRO A 97 3.31 9.74 17.31
CA PRO A 97 3.47 8.51 18.08
C PRO A 97 2.23 7.64 17.99
N THR A 98 2.42 6.42 17.49
CA THR A 98 1.40 5.40 17.37
C THR A 98 1.79 4.13 18.14
N PHE A 99 0.77 3.36 18.49
CA PHE A 99 0.85 2.22 19.38
C PHE A 99 -0.06 1.11 18.89
N THR A 100 0.25 -0.14 19.25
CA THR A 100 -0.56 -1.30 18.92
C THR A 100 -0.90 -2.13 20.17
N GLY A 101 -2.07 -2.76 20.12
CA GLY A 101 -2.59 -3.64 21.15
C GLY A 101 -3.01 -2.96 22.46
N PRO A 102 -3.65 -3.70 23.38
CA PRO A 102 -4.24 -3.16 24.60
C PRO A 102 -3.22 -2.59 25.60
N LYS A 103 -1.94 -2.93 25.43
CA LYS A 103 -0.83 -2.44 26.25
C LYS A 103 -0.16 -1.19 25.67
N ASN A 104 -0.68 -0.65 24.56
CA ASN A 104 -0.12 0.51 23.84
C ASN A 104 1.39 0.34 23.59
N VAL A 105 1.76 -0.76 22.93
CA VAL A 105 3.17 -1.00 22.57
C VAL A 105 3.54 -0.09 21.40
N SER A 106 4.57 0.73 21.55
CA SER A 106 5.03 1.64 20.48
C SER A 106 5.45 0.87 19.24
N VAL A 107 5.02 1.33 18.07
CA VAL A 107 5.33 0.72 16.77
C VAL A 107 6.23 1.64 15.94
N PRO A 108 7.15 1.10 15.13
CA PRO A 108 7.94 1.92 14.23
C PRO A 108 7.04 2.46 13.10
N GLY A 109 7.13 3.78 12.85
CA GLY A 109 6.55 4.39 11.67
C GLY A 109 7.35 4.03 10.42
N VAL A 110 6.81 4.27 9.24
CA VAL A 110 7.43 3.87 7.96
C VAL A 110 8.85 4.41 7.81
N PHE A 111 9.13 5.64 8.24
CA PHE A 111 10.50 6.15 8.25
C PHE A 111 11.45 5.30 9.10
N GLN A 112 11.03 4.86 10.28
CA GLN A 112 11.82 3.93 11.11
C GLN A 112 11.93 2.54 10.46
N GLN A 113 10.86 2.04 9.84
CA GLN A 113 10.86 0.74 9.16
C GLN A 113 11.88 0.72 8.01
N VAL A 114 11.92 1.76 7.19
CA VAL A 114 12.91 1.92 6.10
C VAL A 114 14.33 1.94 6.66
N ASN A 115 14.60 2.74 7.68
CA ASN A 115 15.94 2.80 8.28
C ASN A 115 16.37 1.45 8.87
N GLN A 116 15.46 0.73 9.54
CA GLN A 116 15.74 -0.61 10.05
C GLN A 116 16.12 -1.59 8.94
N PHE A 117 15.45 -1.54 7.79
CA PHE A 117 15.80 -2.35 6.62
C PHE A 117 17.18 -1.98 6.07
N LEU A 118 17.44 -0.68 5.85
CA LEU A 118 18.71 -0.17 5.34
C LEU A 118 19.89 -0.61 6.19
N GLU A 119 19.72 -0.61 7.52
CA GLU A 119 20.75 -1.04 8.46
C GLU A 119 20.97 -2.56 8.49
N LYS A 120 19.90 -3.35 8.44
CA LYS A 120 19.96 -4.79 8.79
C LYS A 120 20.00 -5.74 7.60
N ASP A 121 19.23 -5.45 6.55
CA ASP A 121 18.90 -6.44 5.52
C ASP A 121 19.14 -5.95 4.10
N CYS A 122 19.30 -4.63 3.88
CA CYS A 122 19.58 -4.07 2.56
C CYS A 122 20.81 -4.67 1.87
N LYS A 123 21.85 -5.03 2.64
CA LYS A 123 23.06 -5.68 2.10
C LYS A 123 22.91 -7.17 1.79
N LYS A 124 21.77 -7.78 2.15
CA LYS A 124 21.51 -9.21 1.98
C LYS A 124 20.71 -9.53 0.71
N ILE A 125 20.13 -8.51 0.07
CA ILE A 125 19.27 -8.67 -1.10
C ILE A 125 19.91 -8.11 -2.36
N ASN A 126 19.46 -8.59 -3.52
CA ASN A 126 19.81 -8.00 -4.80
C ASN A 126 18.81 -6.90 -5.15
N VAL A 127 19.20 -5.63 -4.95
CA VAL A 127 18.34 -4.46 -5.16
C VAL A 127 17.86 -4.32 -6.62
N GLU A 128 18.64 -4.83 -7.59
CA GLU A 128 18.28 -4.85 -9.01
C GLU A 128 17.13 -5.83 -9.33
N LYS A 129 16.84 -6.76 -8.42
CA LYS A 129 15.75 -7.73 -8.51
C LYS A 129 14.79 -7.62 -7.32
N THR A 130 14.70 -6.45 -6.72
CA THR A 130 13.83 -6.20 -5.57
C THR A 130 12.78 -5.16 -5.91
N LEU A 131 11.52 -5.50 -5.64
CA LEU A 131 10.44 -4.53 -5.57
C LEU A 131 10.29 -4.05 -4.12
N PHE A 132 10.33 -2.74 -3.92
CA PHE A 132 10.06 -2.11 -2.62
C PHE A 132 8.63 -1.58 -2.63
N ALA A 133 7.88 -1.77 -1.54
CA ALA A 133 6.54 -1.23 -1.37
C ALA A 133 6.50 -0.29 -0.18
N VAL A 134 5.96 0.92 -0.38
CA VAL A 134 5.58 1.84 0.69
C VAL A 134 4.06 1.95 0.67
N ALA A 135 3.40 1.39 1.69
CA ALA A 135 1.98 1.10 1.66
C ALA A 135 1.21 1.56 2.92
N ALA A 136 0.25 2.46 2.69
CA ALA A 136 -0.83 2.98 3.56
C ALA A 136 -0.42 3.50 4.96
N LEU A 137 -0.77 4.76 5.25
CA LEU A 137 -0.31 5.52 6.42
C LEU A 137 -1.40 6.49 6.90
N CYS A 138 -2.65 6.02 6.98
CA CYS A 138 -3.74 6.88 7.46
C CYS A 138 -3.63 7.22 8.96
N ALA A 139 -2.81 6.47 9.71
CA ALA A 139 -2.71 6.55 11.16
C ALA A 139 -2.36 7.98 11.62
N ASP A 140 -1.51 8.71 10.89
CA ASP A 140 -1.19 10.10 11.18
C ASP A 140 -2.45 10.98 11.30
N TYR A 141 -3.41 10.80 10.38
CA TYR A 141 -4.66 11.57 10.35
C TYR A 141 -5.67 11.06 11.36
N VAL A 142 -5.78 9.73 11.52
CA VAL A 142 -6.75 9.13 12.44
C VAL A 142 -6.38 9.43 13.90
N PHE A 143 -5.12 9.25 14.30
CA PHE A 143 -4.66 9.47 15.67
C PHE A 143 -4.64 10.96 16.06
N THR A 144 -4.53 11.86 15.08
CA THR A 144 -4.57 13.31 15.33
C THR A 144 -5.93 13.94 15.05
N LEU A 145 -6.95 13.13 14.72
CA LEU A 145 -8.29 13.62 14.35
C LEU A 145 -8.24 14.70 13.24
N GLY A 146 -7.37 14.48 12.25
CA GLY A 146 -7.15 15.36 11.10
C GLY A 146 -6.38 16.65 11.40
N GLN A 147 -5.88 16.85 12.63
CA GLN A 147 -5.20 18.09 13.00
C GLN A 147 -3.78 18.21 12.42
N ILE A 148 -3.10 17.08 12.16
CA ILE A 148 -1.76 17.09 11.56
C ILE A 148 -1.75 17.77 10.18
N ASP A 149 -0.64 18.43 9.84
CA ASP A 149 -0.47 18.99 8.50
C ASP A 149 -0.16 17.87 7.50
N ALA A 150 -0.93 17.81 6.41
CA ALA A 150 -0.72 16.83 5.37
C ALA A 150 0.64 16.99 4.68
N ALA A 151 1.16 18.23 4.57
CA ALA A 151 2.46 18.47 3.98
C ALA A 151 3.60 17.86 4.81
N GLU A 152 3.52 17.91 6.13
CA GLU A 152 4.52 17.34 7.03
C GLU A 152 4.54 15.81 6.95
N VAL A 153 3.36 15.17 6.91
CA VAL A 153 3.23 13.72 6.71
C VAL A 153 3.81 13.31 5.34
N VAL A 154 3.48 14.04 4.26
CA VAL A 154 4.03 13.75 2.92
C VAL A 154 5.54 13.95 2.87
N GLU A 155 6.09 14.92 3.60
CA GLU A 155 7.54 15.08 3.73
C GLU A 155 8.20 13.83 4.34
N ARG A 156 7.60 13.24 5.39
CA ARG A 156 8.12 12.00 6.02
C ARG A 156 8.04 10.79 5.08
N VAL A 157 6.94 10.65 4.35
CA VAL A 157 6.82 9.61 3.31
C VAL A 157 7.86 9.83 2.22
N GLY A 158 8.02 11.07 1.74
CA GLY A 158 8.99 11.42 0.72
C GLY A 158 10.44 11.19 1.15
N ASN A 159 10.78 11.45 2.42
CA ASN A 159 12.10 11.14 2.97
C ASN A 159 12.36 9.63 3.04
N SER A 160 11.33 8.83 3.31
CA SER A 160 11.43 7.37 3.29
C SER A 160 11.72 6.85 1.87
N ILE A 161 11.03 7.39 0.86
CA ILE A 161 11.25 7.04 -0.56
C ILE A 161 12.65 7.46 -1.02
N LYS A 162 13.09 8.68 -0.67
CA LYS A 162 14.45 9.14 -0.94
C LYS A 162 15.49 8.23 -0.29
N ALA A 163 15.33 7.86 0.97
CA ALA A 163 16.27 7.00 1.67
C ALA A 163 16.41 5.63 1.01
N LEU A 164 15.30 5.01 0.57
CA LEU A 164 15.34 3.75 -0.17
C LEU A 164 16.19 3.86 -1.44
N HIS A 165 16.05 4.95 -2.19
CA HIS A 165 16.81 5.15 -3.41
C HIS A 165 18.27 5.59 -3.15
N GLU A 166 18.47 6.68 -2.40
CA GLU A 166 19.77 7.33 -2.23
C GLU A 166 20.72 6.52 -1.32
N SER A 167 20.19 5.78 -0.36
CA SER A 167 21.00 4.98 0.58
C SER A 167 20.87 3.47 0.35
N GLY A 168 19.76 3.02 -0.22
CA GLY A 168 19.48 1.60 -0.49
C GLY A 168 19.61 1.20 -1.95
N ASP A 169 19.97 2.13 -2.85
CA ASP A 169 20.07 1.93 -4.30
C ASP A 169 18.78 1.37 -4.95
N ALA A 170 17.62 1.55 -4.30
CA ALA A 170 16.35 1.03 -4.80
C ALA A 170 16.01 1.56 -6.20
N LYS A 171 15.63 0.64 -7.10
CA LYS A 171 15.27 0.91 -8.50
C LYS A 171 13.79 0.75 -8.82
N TYR A 172 13.07 -0.05 -8.06
CA TYR A 172 11.67 -0.38 -8.32
C TYR A 172 10.85 -0.16 -7.05
N ILE A 173 9.99 0.85 -7.06
CA ILE A 173 9.25 1.24 -5.86
C ILE A 173 7.76 1.32 -6.19
N PHE A 174 6.98 0.43 -5.58
CA PHE A 174 5.53 0.50 -5.50
C PHE A 174 5.11 1.48 -4.40
N ILE A 175 4.20 2.39 -4.75
CA ILE A 175 3.63 3.38 -3.83
C ILE A 175 2.12 3.25 -3.82
N SER A 176 1.57 2.97 -2.64
CA SER A 176 0.13 3.08 -2.41
C SER A 176 -0.19 4.47 -1.82
N PRO A 177 -1.03 5.29 -2.48
CA PRO A 177 -1.66 6.42 -1.79
C PRO A 177 -2.59 5.90 -0.69
N ILE A 178 -3.09 6.81 0.16
CA ILE A 178 -4.06 6.45 1.21
C ILE A 178 -5.43 6.23 0.54
N PRO A 179 -6.07 5.06 0.70
CA PRO A 179 -7.43 4.85 0.20
C PRO A 179 -8.43 5.85 0.81
N PRO A 180 -9.52 6.19 0.11
CA PRO A 180 -10.67 6.84 0.73
C PRO A 180 -11.10 6.10 2.01
N VAL A 181 -11.30 6.87 3.09
CA VAL A 181 -11.65 6.33 4.41
C VAL A 181 -13.10 6.62 4.81
N ASP A 182 -13.85 7.27 3.92
CA ASP A 182 -15.27 7.61 4.09
C ASP A 182 -16.15 6.35 4.25
N HIS A 183 -15.71 5.21 3.72
CA HIS A 183 -16.37 3.92 3.91
C HIS A 183 -16.02 3.22 5.24
N VAL A 184 -14.94 3.62 5.91
CA VAL A 184 -14.41 2.94 7.12
C VAL A 184 -15.37 3.13 8.30
N PRO A 185 -15.84 2.05 8.96
CA PRO A 185 -16.83 2.15 10.03
C PRO A 185 -16.42 3.09 11.19
N ALA A 186 -15.15 3.04 11.61
CA ALA A 186 -14.64 3.88 12.69
C ALA A 186 -14.69 5.37 12.32
N ILE A 187 -14.38 5.73 11.06
CA ILE A 187 -14.45 7.11 10.58
C ILE A 187 -15.90 7.58 10.51
N LYS A 188 -16.81 6.75 10.00
CA LYS A 188 -18.26 7.06 9.99
C LYS A 188 -18.86 7.26 11.38
N SER A 189 -18.25 6.68 12.42
CA SER A 189 -18.71 6.82 13.81
C SER A 189 -18.26 8.11 14.49
N LEU A 190 -17.33 8.87 13.88
CA LEU A 190 -16.84 10.14 14.40
C LEU A 190 -17.88 11.27 14.20
N PRO A 191 -17.74 12.40 14.93
CA PRO A 191 -18.49 13.61 14.60
C PRO A 191 -18.24 14.02 13.15
N THR A 192 -19.29 14.45 12.43
CA THR A 192 -19.24 14.78 10.99
C THR A 192 -18.08 15.72 10.64
N GLU A 193 -17.89 16.80 11.40
CA GLU A 193 -16.78 17.76 11.19
C GLU A 193 -15.40 17.10 11.28
N THR A 194 -15.23 16.12 12.18
CA THR A 194 -13.97 15.38 12.33
C THR A 194 -13.75 14.41 11.18
N ALA A 195 -14.79 13.68 10.76
CA ALA A 195 -14.70 12.77 9.61
C ALA A 195 -14.37 13.55 8.32
N GLU A 196 -15.09 14.63 8.04
CA GLU A 196 -14.84 15.52 6.89
C GLU A 196 -13.44 16.13 6.92
N LEU A 197 -12.93 16.50 8.11
CA LEU A 197 -11.57 17.00 8.25
C LEU A 197 -10.53 15.92 7.89
N ILE A 198 -10.66 14.70 8.41
CA ILE A 198 -9.77 13.58 8.09
C ILE A 198 -9.79 13.30 6.58
N GLU A 199 -10.97 13.21 5.97
CA GLU A 199 -11.14 12.99 4.54
C GLU A 199 -10.46 14.10 3.71
N SER A 200 -10.66 15.37 4.08
CA SER A 200 -10.03 16.50 3.40
C SER A 200 -8.49 16.46 3.48
N LYS A 201 -7.95 16.03 4.62
CA LYS A 201 -6.51 15.91 4.85
C LYS A 201 -5.90 14.77 4.05
N ILE A 202 -6.59 13.64 3.94
CA ILE A 202 -6.20 12.51 3.09
C ILE A 202 -6.25 12.90 1.60
N ALA A 203 -7.28 13.62 1.18
CA ALA A 203 -7.34 14.13 -0.20
C ALA A 203 -6.17 15.08 -0.52
N LEU A 204 -5.83 15.99 0.42
CA LEU A 204 -4.67 16.86 0.27
C LEU A 204 -3.35 16.08 0.30
N HIS A 205 -3.22 15.08 1.18
CA HIS A 205 -2.07 14.18 1.23
C HIS A 205 -1.81 13.54 -0.12
N ASN A 206 -2.81 12.87 -0.69
CA ASN A 206 -2.65 12.15 -1.95
C ASN A 206 -2.26 13.10 -3.10
N LYS A 207 -2.84 14.31 -3.13
CA LYS A 207 -2.43 15.35 -4.10
C LYS A 207 -0.96 15.74 -3.94
N LEU A 208 -0.51 16.03 -2.72
CA LEU A 208 0.87 16.41 -2.43
C LEU A 208 1.85 15.27 -2.67
N LEU A 209 1.47 14.03 -2.34
CA LEU A 209 2.24 12.82 -2.61
C LEU A 209 2.45 12.65 -4.11
N PHE A 210 1.40 12.77 -4.95
CA PHE A 210 1.57 12.66 -6.39
C PHE A 210 2.48 13.75 -6.97
N GLN A 211 2.38 14.98 -6.47
CA GLN A 211 3.31 16.06 -6.85
C GLN A 211 4.76 15.72 -6.47
N PHE A 212 4.98 15.23 -5.25
CA PHE A 212 6.29 14.77 -4.80
C PHE A 212 6.84 13.65 -5.69
N LEU A 213 6.02 12.66 -6.04
CA LEU A 213 6.43 11.51 -6.86
C LEU A 213 6.77 11.93 -8.29
N ASP A 214 6.00 12.85 -8.89
CA ASP A 214 6.31 13.39 -10.22
C ASP A 214 7.65 14.16 -10.20
N ASP A 215 7.89 14.99 -9.17
CA ASP A 215 9.16 15.70 -8.98
C ASP A 215 10.35 14.75 -8.73
N PHE A 216 10.12 13.68 -7.96
CA PHE A 216 11.12 12.65 -7.69
C PHE A 216 11.48 11.91 -8.98
N GLN A 217 10.48 11.45 -9.74
CA GLN A 217 10.68 10.73 -10.99
C GLN A 217 11.41 11.58 -12.04
N ALA A 218 11.16 12.90 -12.08
CA ALA A 218 11.85 13.82 -12.96
C ALA A 218 13.34 13.97 -12.65
N LYS A 219 13.74 13.78 -11.37
CA LYS A 219 15.14 13.86 -10.91
C LYS A 219 15.85 12.51 -10.96
N HIS A 220 15.11 11.42 -10.81
CA HIS A 220 15.62 10.04 -10.71
C HIS A 220 15.00 9.17 -11.80
N SER A 221 15.36 9.43 -13.07
CA SER A 221 14.78 8.74 -14.22
C SER A 221 15.16 7.24 -14.31
N GLU A 222 16.18 6.83 -13.56
CA GLU A 222 16.61 5.45 -13.36
C GLU A 222 15.74 4.65 -12.37
N VAL A 223 14.91 5.32 -11.57
CA VAL A 223 13.97 4.66 -10.67
C VAL A 223 12.65 4.49 -11.39
N LYS A 224 12.09 3.27 -11.35
CA LYS A 224 10.74 2.99 -11.83
C LYS A 224 9.76 3.03 -10.66
N LEU A 225 8.89 4.03 -10.66
CA LEU A 225 7.77 4.12 -9.72
C LEU A 225 6.53 3.40 -10.26
N TYR A 226 5.96 2.51 -9.44
CA TYR A 226 4.67 1.90 -9.66
C TYR A 226 3.65 2.54 -8.71
N VAL A 227 2.90 3.51 -9.19
CA VAL A 227 1.99 4.31 -8.36
C VAL A 227 0.55 3.91 -8.63
N LEU A 228 -0.21 3.53 -7.60
CA LEU A 228 -1.62 3.18 -7.71
C LEU A 228 -2.49 4.45 -7.84
N LYS A 229 -2.36 5.18 -8.95
CA LYS A 229 -3.00 6.50 -9.17
C LYS A 229 -4.53 6.42 -9.20
N ASN A 230 -5.09 5.25 -9.52
CA ASN A 230 -6.52 4.98 -9.61
C ASN A 230 -7.11 4.37 -8.31
N MET A 231 -6.51 4.62 -7.14
CA MET A 231 -6.97 4.08 -5.86
C MET A 231 -8.47 4.31 -5.61
N ASN A 232 -9.00 5.50 -5.90
CA ASN A 232 -10.43 5.78 -5.73
C ASN A 232 -11.28 4.87 -6.61
N GLU A 233 -10.90 4.67 -7.88
CA GLU A 233 -11.61 3.79 -8.81
C GLU A 233 -11.54 2.32 -8.34
N ILE A 234 -10.40 1.88 -7.78
CA ILE A 234 -10.24 0.54 -7.22
C ILE A 234 -11.21 0.32 -6.06
N ILE A 235 -11.33 1.30 -5.16
CA ILE A 235 -12.27 1.26 -4.04
C ILE A 235 -13.73 1.31 -4.55
N ASP A 236 -14.06 2.19 -5.50
CA ASP A 236 -15.40 2.25 -6.09
C ASP A 236 -15.78 0.92 -6.74
N HIS A 237 -14.88 0.33 -7.54
CA HIS A 237 -15.08 -0.96 -8.20
C HIS A 237 -15.28 -2.10 -7.20
N MET A 238 -14.55 -2.08 -6.07
CA MET A 238 -14.69 -3.06 -5.01
C MET A 238 -16.12 -3.10 -4.44
N PHE A 239 -16.84 -1.97 -4.45
CA PHE A 239 -18.24 -1.88 -4.01
C PHE A 239 -19.27 -2.06 -5.14
N GLU A 240 -18.83 -2.34 -6.39
CA GLU A 240 -19.78 -2.62 -7.46
C GLU A 240 -20.54 -3.93 -7.25
N PRO A 241 -21.86 -3.98 -7.52
CA PRO A 241 -22.68 -5.18 -7.30
C PRO A 241 -22.14 -6.43 -8.01
N LYS A 242 -21.49 -6.27 -9.17
CA LYS A 242 -20.88 -7.37 -9.91
C LYS A 242 -19.69 -7.94 -9.14
N ILE A 243 -18.77 -7.09 -8.69
CA ILE A 243 -17.58 -7.50 -7.93
C ILE A 243 -17.98 -8.12 -6.59
N LEU A 244 -18.89 -7.47 -5.85
CA LEU A 244 -19.41 -8.00 -4.59
C LEU A 244 -20.01 -9.40 -4.76
N LYS A 245 -20.79 -9.61 -5.84
CA LYS A 245 -21.36 -10.92 -6.16
C LYS A 245 -20.30 -11.97 -6.51
N GLU A 246 -19.28 -11.60 -7.29
CA GLU A 246 -18.16 -12.49 -7.63
C GLU A 246 -17.37 -12.92 -6.39
N LEU A 247 -17.20 -12.01 -5.43
CA LEU A 247 -16.54 -12.28 -4.14
C LEU A 247 -17.48 -12.96 -3.12
N GLY A 248 -18.78 -13.00 -3.38
CA GLY A 248 -19.78 -13.49 -2.42
C GLY A 248 -19.85 -12.63 -1.15
N ILE A 249 -19.77 -11.31 -1.32
CA ILE A 249 -19.89 -10.30 -0.27
C ILE A 249 -21.29 -9.72 -0.30
N THR A 250 -21.95 -9.66 0.86
CA THR A 250 -23.33 -9.18 1.03
C THR A 250 -23.42 -8.03 2.04
N VAL A 251 -22.43 -7.89 2.93
CA VAL A 251 -22.39 -6.85 3.97
C VAL A 251 -21.24 -5.89 3.72
N THR A 252 -21.56 -4.63 3.43
CA THR A 252 -20.59 -3.60 2.99
C THR A 252 -20.50 -2.40 3.92
N ASP A 253 -21.37 -2.31 4.92
CA ASP A 253 -21.55 -1.11 5.75
C ASP A 253 -21.31 -1.36 7.24
N LYS A 254 -21.00 -2.60 7.63
CA LYS A 254 -20.80 -3.02 9.01
C LYS A 254 -19.53 -3.83 9.17
N PRO A 255 -18.84 -3.72 10.32
CA PRO A 255 -17.74 -4.59 10.67
C PRO A 255 -18.24 -5.98 11.10
N CYS A 256 -17.49 -7.03 10.79
CA CYS A 256 -17.76 -8.36 11.35
C CYS A 256 -17.38 -8.46 12.84
N VAL A 257 -16.33 -7.76 13.25
CA VAL A 257 -15.82 -7.67 14.63
C VAL A 257 -16.04 -6.23 15.14
N PRO A 258 -17.18 -5.92 15.78
CA PRO A 258 -17.57 -4.56 16.13
C PRO A 258 -16.82 -3.98 17.34
N ASP A 259 -16.14 -4.80 18.13
CA ASP A 259 -15.39 -4.40 19.33
C ASP A 259 -13.89 -4.18 19.05
N ASN A 260 -13.50 -4.14 17.76
CA ASN A 260 -12.13 -3.97 17.29
C ASN A 260 -11.15 -5.05 17.78
N GLY A 261 -11.64 -6.21 18.20
CA GLY A 261 -10.76 -7.29 18.66
C GLY A 261 -10.05 -7.01 19.97
N TYR A 262 -10.29 -5.87 20.64
CA TYR A 262 -9.63 -5.58 21.92
C TYR A 262 -10.08 -6.53 23.05
N ALA A 263 -11.22 -7.22 22.89
CA ALA A 263 -11.68 -8.24 23.83
C ALA A 263 -11.03 -9.63 23.64
N GLY A 264 -10.12 -9.78 22.67
CA GLY A 264 -9.38 -11.03 22.51
C GLY A 264 -10.25 -12.16 21.94
N LYS A 265 -10.09 -13.38 22.49
CA LYS A 265 -10.89 -14.56 22.08
C LYS A 265 -12.38 -14.43 22.39
N ASP A 266 -12.75 -13.48 23.26
CA ASP A 266 -14.12 -13.22 23.65
C ASP A 266 -14.80 -12.16 22.76
N SER A 267 -14.10 -11.71 21.70
CA SER A 267 -14.68 -10.78 20.74
C SER A 267 -15.91 -11.38 20.06
N ILE A 268 -16.93 -10.53 19.90
CA ILE A 268 -18.13 -10.88 19.15
C ILE A 268 -17.73 -10.92 17.68
N VAL A 269 -17.88 -12.08 17.05
CA VAL A 269 -17.68 -12.27 15.61
C VAL A 269 -19.05 -12.44 14.98
N CYS A 270 -19.28 -11.75 13.86
CA CYS A 270 -20.48 -11.91 13.06
C CYS A 270 -20.67 -13.36 12.57
N ASP A 271 -21.92 -13.72 12.26
CA ASP A 271 -22.20 -14.91 11.46
C ASP A 271 -21.73 -14.68 10.02
N HIS A 272 -21.18 -15.71 9.37
CA HIS A 272 -20.71 -15.66 7.98
C HIS A 272 -19.68 -14.53 7.70
N PRO A 273 -18.52 -14.51 8.41
CA PRO A 273 -17.49 -13.48 8.23
C PRO A 273 -16.99 -13.35 6.79
N GLU A 274 -17.10 -14.40 5.98
CA GLU A 274 -16.77 -14.44 4.57
C GLU A 274 -17.62 -13.52 3.67
N GLU A 275 -18.78 -13.06 4.16
CA GLU A 275 -19.71 -12.19 3.41
C GLU A 275 -19.51 -10.69 3.68
N TYR A 276 -18.59 -10.32 4.56
CA TYR A 276 -18.35 -8.93 4.96
C TYR A 276 -17.18 -8.31 4.19
N VAL A 277 -17.26 -7.02 3.85
CA VAL A 277 -16.11 -6.22 3.37
C VAL A 277 -15.14 -5.93 4.52
N PHE A 278 -15.67 -5.36 5.60
CA PHE A 278 -14.90 -4.93 6.77
C PHE A 278 -14.85 -6.06 7.79
N PHE A 279 -13.65 -6.50 8.11
CA PHE A 279 -13.46 -7.49 9.15
C PHE A 279 -13.60 -6.87 10.55
N ASP A 280 -13.02 -5.69 10.79
CA ASP A 280 -13.22 -4.92 12.03
C ASP A 280 -13.68 -3.49 11.75
N THR A 281 -13.80 -2.65 12.80
CA THR A 281 -14.33 -1.28 12.63
C THR A 281 -13.29 -0.31 12.08
N PHE A 282 -12.00 -0.64 12.17
CA PHE A 282 -10.93 0.17 11.59
C PHE A 282 -10.74 -0.24 10.13
N GLN A 283 -9.52 -0.59 9.73
CA GLN A 283 -9.19 -0.82 8.32
C GLN A 283 -8.96 -2.30 8.00
N ALA A 284 -9.18 -3.22 8.94
CA ALA A 284 -9.06 -4.64 8.62
C ALA A 284 -10.12 -5.02 7.59
N LEU A 285 -9.67 -5.47 6.43
CA LEU A 285 -10.56 -5.95 5.37
C LEU A 285 -10.66 -7.47 5.41
N ASN A 286 -11.72 -7.99 4.83
CA ASN A 286 -11.86 -9.41 4.55
C ASN A 286 -10.76 -9.87 3.57
N THR A 287 -10.25 -11.07 3.76
CA THR A 287 -9.19 -11.66 2.93
C THR A 287 -9.53 -11.69 1.43
N LYS A 288 -10.80 -11.84 1.06
CA LYS A 288 -11.25 -11.79 -0.34
C LYS A 288 -11.04 -10.41 -0.96
N ILE A 289 -11.23 -9.35 -0.17
CA ILE A 289 -10.93 -7.98 -0.58
C ILE A 289 -9.43 -7.78 -0.75
N TYR A 290 -8.63 -8.31 0.18
CA TYR A 290 -7.17 -8.27 0.04
C TYR A 290 -6.66 -9.02 -1.20
N LYS A 291 -7.29 -10.15 -1.58
CA LYS A 291 -6.98 -10.82 -2.85
C LYS A 291 -7.28 -9.92 -4.04
N TYR A 292 -8.45 -9.29 -4.07
CA TYR A 292 -8.80 -8.33 -5.13
C TYR A 292 -7.77 -7.19 -5.22
N ILE A 293 -7.35 -6.61 -4.10
CA ILE A 293 -6.31 -5.57 -4.07
C ILE A 293 -4.98 -6.11 -4.61
N SER A 294 -4.58 -7.32 -4.22
CA SER A 294 -3.37 -7.98 -4.76
C SER A 294 -3.43 -8.15 -6.29
N ASP A 295 -4.61 -8.42 -6.84
CA ASP A 295 -4.82 -8.56 -8.29
C ASP A 295 -4.66 -7.22 -9.01
N GLU A 296 -5.18 -6.13 -8.44
CA GLU A 296 -4.97 -4.78 -8.98
C GLU A 296 -3.50 -4.34 -8.92
N VAL A 297 -2.79 -4.67 -7.83
CA VAL A 297 -1.34 -4.42 -7.73
C VAL A 297 -0.57 -5.24 -8.76
N THR A 298 -0.96 -6.50 -8.97
CA THR A 298 -0.34 -7.37 -10.00
C THR A 298 -0.51 -6.77 -11.39
N LYS A 299 -1.70 -6.26 -11.74
CA LYS A 299 -1.94 -5.59 -13.02
C LYS A 299 -1.06 -4.35 -13.21
N LEU A 300 -0.75 -3.62 -12.14
CA LEU A 300 0.10 -2.43 -12.23
C LEU A 300 1.58 -2.78 -12.41
N VAL A 301 2.05 -3.82 -11.74
CA VAL A 301 3.49 -4.08 -11.61
C VAL A 301 4.01 -5.12 -12.61
N TRP A 302 3.20 -6.11 -12.97
CA TRP A 302 3.57 -7.24 -13.84
C TRP A 302 2.93 -7.23 -15.24
N LEU A 303 1.90 -6.42 -15.50
CA LEU A 303 1.26 -6.31 -16.84
C LEU A 303 1.59 -4.98 -17.51
#